data_AF-A0A9N8MGE9-F1
#
_entry.id   AF-A0A9N8MGE9-F1
#
_cell.length_a   1.000
_cell.length_b   1.000
_cell.length_c   1.000
_cell.angle_alpha   90.00
_cell.angle_beta   90.00
_cell.angle_gamma   90.00
#
_symmetry.space_group_name_H-M   'P 1'
#
loop_
_entity.id
_entity.type
_entity.pdbx_description
1 polymer ?
#
loop_
_entity_poly.entity_id
_entity_poly.type
_entity_poly.pdbx_seq_one_letter_code
_entity_poly.pdbx_strand_id
1 'polypeptide(L)'
;MKKLINFCLAAFAFTSIVSCDNDDDMMEMPQENIMGPDVMVYGISENNELLAFNAKAPSTATSKLPISNIPSGEKLMSIDFRPATGELYAVSNASKLYIINTTTASSRPVSTTAFSPAISGTIASIDFNPTVDRIRLVTNTGQNLRLNPENGVLAATDGSIAATSSITGVAYTNSKSGASTTILYDIDVTSGKLFKQDPPNNGTLVEVGSLGVTFSGQAAFDINPENTVALMGATTGTQNNLYMVDLNSGKATNIGTLSQKVIDLAIPTNAVAYAIDNANALQIFDPNNPATPVTKAISGLQAGEGILGIDFRPLNGQLYALGNSSRIYTINLGTGAATQVGTGTLSTPLAGTEFGFDFNPTVDRIRVVSNTGQNLRLNPIDGSVAAVDGAINPTPASVSSAAYTNNFAGATTTSLFVIDASTDKMYLQNPPNNGTLMEIGSLGINISGANGFDIGAKSQKAYLIASVGAETKIYTVNTTNGSTASLATYPNPVKGFTVGLGF
;
A
#
# COMPACT_ATOMS: atom_id res chain seq x y z
N MET A 1 -39.97 16.65 -94.72
CA MET A 1 -40.57 17.08 -93.45
C MET A 1 -39.47 17.76 -92.62
N LYS A 2 -39.72 19.01 -92.19
CA LYS A 2 -39.11 19.83 -91.10
C LYS A 2 -37.61 19.58 -90.75
N LYS A 3 -36.69 20.49 -91.15
CA LYS A 3 -36.04 21.57 -90.35
C LYS A 3 -35.19 21.05 -89.16
N LEU A 4 -34.00 21.51 -88.80
CA LEU A 4 -32.91 22.42 -89.27
C LEU A 4 -31.92 22.51 -88.06
N ILE A 5 -30.70 23.08 -88.24
CA ILE A 5 -29.75 23.61 -87.20
C ILE A 5 -28.69 22.62 -86.68
N ASN A 6 -27.39 22.94 -86.49
CA ASN A 6 -26.41 23.86 -87.10
C ASN A 6 -25.06 23.66 -86.34
N PHE A 7 -23.94 23.88 -87.04
CA PHE A 7 -22.64 24.41 -86.59
C PHE A 7 -21.83 23.76 -85.42
N CYS A 8 -20.59 23.41 -85.73
CA CYS A 8 -19.45 23.46 -84.80
C CYS A 8 -18.29 24.20 -85.48
N LEU A 9 -17.80 25.25 -84.82
CA LEU A 9 -16.68 26.09 -85.23
C LEU A 9 -15.53 25.87 -84.24
N ALA A 10 -14.32 25.66 -84.75
CA ALA A 10 -13.10 25.59 -83.96
C ALA A 10 -12.42 26.96 -83.89
N ALA A 11 -11.96 27.37 -82.70
CA ALA A 11 -11.05 28.50 -82.54
C ALA A 11 -10.16 28.31 -81.29
N PHE A 12 -8.87 28.52 -81.49
CA PHE A 12 -7.80 28.58 -80.48
C PHE A 12 -7.94 29.84 -79.60
N ALA A 13 -7.60 29.72 -78.31
CA ALA A 13 -7.33 30.87 -77.44
C ALA A 13 -6.18 30.56 -76.46
N PHE A 14 -5.24 31.51 -76.39
CA PHE A 14 -4.13 31.62 -75.44
C PHE A 14 -4.64 31.98 -74.05
N THR A 15 -4.10 31.37 -72.99
CA THR A 15 -4.22 31.89 -71.61
C THR A 15 -2.90 31.77 -70.85
N SER A 16 -2.45 32.91 -70.34
CA SER A 16 -1.38 33.11 -69.37
C SER A 16 -1.77 32.56 -67.99
N ILE A 17 -0.85 31.90 -67.28
CA ILE A 17 -0.97 31.65 -65.84
C ILE A 17 0.25 32.18 -65.09
N VAL A 18 -0.11 32.83 -63.98
CA VAL A 18 0.65 33.65 -63.05
C VAL A 18 1.27 32.76 -61.97
N SER A 19 2.43 33.19 -61.48
CA SER A 19 3.17 32.70 -60.31
C SER A 19 2.31 32.59 -59.04
N CYS A 20 2.43 31.47 -58.30
CA CYS A 20 2.08 31.37 -56.87
C CYS A 20 3.11 30.49 -56.16
N ASP A 21 3.60 31.01 -55.02
CA ASP A 21 4.47 30.37 -54.03
C ASP A 21 3.91 29.05 -53.51
N ASN A 22 4.79 28.09 -53.26
CA ASN A 22 4.48 26.92 -52.45
C ASN A 22 4.62 27.32 -50.97
N ASP A 23 3.52 27.77 -50.36
CA ASP A 23 3.35 27.69 -48.91
C ASP A 23 2.96 26.24 -48.58
N ASP A 24 3.93 25.47 -48.11
CA ASP A 24 3.71 24.18 -47.44
C ASP A 24 2.98 24.45 -46.12
N ASP A 25 1.65 24.57 -46.18
CA ASP A 25 0.78 24.44 -45.01
C ASP A 25 0.93 23.02 -44.47
N MET A 26 1.82 22.88 -43.49
CA MET A 26 1.95 21.70 -42.63
C MET A 26 0.64 21.50 -41.89
N MET A 27 -0.28 20.76 -42.49
CA MET A 27 -1.47 20.23 -41.83
C MET A 27 -1.01 19.48 -40.58
N GLU A 28 -1.23 20.09 -39.41
CA GLU A 28 -1.05 19.48 -38.11
C GLU A 28 -1.90 18.19 -38.10
N MET A 29 -1.24 17.03 -38.13
CA MET A 29 -1.90 15.75 -37.91
C MET A 29 -2.65 15.86 -36.58
N PRO A 30 -3.95 15.53 -36.51
CA PRO A 30 -4.70 15.61 -35.25
C PRO A 30 -3.94 14.78 -34.22
N GLN A 31 -3.53 15.39 -33.10
CA GLN A 31 -3.11 14.62 -31.94
C GLN A 31 -4.28 13.71 -31.60
N GLU A 32 -4.11 12.40 -31.82
CA GLU A 32 -5.02 11.45 -31.20
C GLU A 32 -4.98 11.72 -29.70
N ASN A 33 -6.12 12.12 -29.13
CA ASN A 33 -6.26 12.22 -27.69
C ASN A 33 -6.19 10.79 -27.13
N ILE A 34 -4.98 10.33 -26.83
CA ILE A 34 -4.75 9.05 -26.17
C ILE A 34 -5.31 9.19 -24.76
N MET A 35 -6.47 8.60 -24.55
CA MET A 35 -7.12 8.57 -23.25
C MET A 35 -6.29 7.71 -22.29
N GLY A 36 -5.89 8.30 -21.16
CA GLY A 36 -5.16 7.57 -20.11
C GLY A 36 -5.98 6.43 -19.47
N PRO A 37 -5.32 5.55 -18.70
CA PRO A 37 -5.97 4.42 -18.06
C PRO A 37 -6.86 4.89 -16.89
N ASP A 38 -7.93 4.14 -16.62
CA ASP A 38 -8.82 4.38 -15.47
C ASP A 38 -8.18 3.89 -14.17
N VAL A 39 -7.22 4.67 -13.68
CA VAL A 39 -6.42 4.36 -12.48
C VAL A 39 -6.35 5.59 -11.60
N MET A 40 -6.66 5.41 -10.32
CA MET A 40 -6.47 6.45 -9.31
C MET A 40 -4.99 6.60 -8.97
N VAL A 41 -4.54 7.85 -8.87
CA VAL A 41 -3.16 8.22 -8.59
C VAL A 41 -3.15 9.26 -7.48
N TYR A 42 -2.21 9.11 -6.56
CA TYR A 42 -1.86 10.14 -5.58
C TYR A 42 -0.60 10.86 -6.02
N GLY A 43 -0.53 12.17 -5.84
CA GLY A 43 0.66 12.96 -6.16
C GLY A 43 1.00 13.94 -5.04
N ILE A 44 2.27 14.31 -4.91
CA ILE A 44 2.70 15.39 -4.02
C ILE A 44 3.13 16.63 -4.81
N SER A 45 2.79 17.83 -4.31
CA SER A 45 3.20 19.11 -4.91
C SER A 45 4.44 19.72 -4.24
N GLU A 46 5.02 20.75 -4.87
CA GLU A 46 6.12 21.56 -4.30
C GLU A 46 5.74 22.27 -2.97
N ASN A 47 4.44 22.38 -2.69
CA ASN A 47 3.89 23.01 -1.49
C ASN A 47 3.46 22.00 -0.41
N ASN A 48 3.92 20.74 -0.50
CA ASN A 48 3.50 19.64 0.38
C ASN A 48 1.97 19.48 0.37
N GLU A 49 1.34 19.46 -0.81
CA GLU A 49 -0.07 19.12 -0.95
C GLU A 49 -0.21 17.70 -1.49
N LEU A 50 -1.15 16.93 -0.96
CA LEU A 50 -1.56 15.64 -1.50
C LEU A 50 -2.66 15.86 -2.53
N LEU A 51 -2.41 15.45 -3.76
CA LEU A 51 -3.37 15.40 -4.84
C LEU A 51 -3.90 13.98 -4.98
N ALA A 52 -5.18 13.84 -5.30
CA ALA A 52 -5.74 12.63 -5.87
C ALA A 52 -6.36 12.97 -7.22
N PHE A 53 -6.11 12.16 -8.24
CA PHE A 53 -6.68 12.31 -9.57
C PHE A 53 -6.77 10.95 -10.26
N ASN A 54 -7.52 10.89 -11.36
CA ASN A 54 -7.58 9.71 -12.20
C ASN A 54 -6.72 9.92 -13.45
N ALA A 55 -5.87 8.95 -13.81
CA ALA A 55 -4.97 9.04 -14.96
C ALA A 55 -5.71 9.16 -16.30
N LYS A 56 -7.00 8.81 -16.37
CA LYS A 56 -7.89 9.03 -17.51
C LYS A 56 -8.25 10.50 -17.74
N ALA A 57 -8.17 11.32 -16.68
CA ALA A 57 -8.49 12.75 -16.69
C ALA A 57 -7.49 13.55 -15.83
N PRO A 58 -6.19 13.57 -16.18
CA PRO A 58 -5.12 14.07 -15.31
C PRO A 58 -5.17 15.59 -15.04
N SER A 59 -5.92 16.34 -15.85
CA SER A 59 -6.11 17.78 -15.70
C SER A 59 -7.05 18.16 -14.54
N THR A 60 -7.77 17.19 -13.97
CA THR A 60 -8.75 17.44 -12.91
C THR A 60 -8.42 16.61 -11.67
N ALA A 61 -7.92 17.29 -10.64
CA ALA A 61 -7.74 16.68 -9.32
C ALA A 61 -9.12 16.44 -8.67
N THR A 62 -9.36 15.21 -8.20
CA THR A 62 -10.54 14.85 -7.41
C THR A 62 -10.41 15.31 -5.96
N SER A 63 -9.18 15.48 -5.47
CA SER A 63 -8.88 16.06 -4.17
C SER A 63 -7.53 16.77 -4.20
N LYS A 64 -7.40 17.85 -3.42
CA LYS A 64 -6.15 18.57 -3.20
C LYS A 64 -6.16 19.10 -1.77
N LEU A 65 -5.29 18.56 -0.92
CA LEU A 65 -5.24 18.88 0.51
C LEU A 65 -3.81 19.22 0.95
N PRO A 66 -3.58 20.27 1.75
CA PRO A 66 -2.27 20.49 2.36
C PRO A 66 -1.94 19.35 3.32
N ILE A 67 -0.72 18.82 3.23
CA ILE A 67 -0.25 17.77 4.12
C ILE A 67 0.13 18.40 5.45
N SER A 68 -0.58 18.02 6.51
CA SER A 68 -0.37 18.55 7.86
C SER A 68 0.66 17.73 8.64
N ASN A 69 1.14 18.29 9.77
CA ASN A 69 2.16 17.70 10.67
C ASN A 69 3.56 17.51 10.07
N ILE A 70 3.86 18.16 8.94
CA ILE A 70 5.23 18.32 8.45
C ILE A 70 5.85 19.56 9.12
N PRO A 71 7.05 19.45 9.73
CA PRO A 71 7.74 20.60 10.31
C PRO A 71 7.92 21.77 9.32
N SER A 72 7.87 23.00 9.83
CA SER A 72 8.08 24.19 8.98
C SER A 72 9.46 24.16 8.32
N GLY A 73 9.51 24.40 7.00
CA GLY A 73 10.72 24.36 6.18
C GLY A 73 11.08 22.97 5.64
N GLU A 74 10.44 21.90 6.12
CA GLU A 74 10.64 20.54 5.61
C GLU A 74 9.79 20.31 4.35
N LYS A 75 10.39 19.67 3.35
CA LYS A 75 9.78 19.41 2.04
C LYS A 75 9.77 17.92 1.74
N LEU A 76 8.62 17.42 1.32
CA LEU A 76 8.49 16.05 0.82
C LEU A 76 9.15 15.95 -0.57
N MET A 77 9.84 14.85 -0.80
CA MET A 77 10.62 14.62 -2.03
C MET A 77 10.06 13.47 -2.86
N SER A 78 9.49 12.44 -2.24
CA SER A 78 8.96 11.28 -2.96
C SER A 78 7.95 10.52 -2.10
N ILE A 79 7.03 9.79 -2.75
CA ILE A 79 5.98 8.99 -2.13
C ILE A 79 5.88 7.62 -2.77
N ASP A 80 5.50 6.61 -1.99
CA ASP A 80 5.10 5.30 -2.54
C ASP A 80 4.21 4.54 -1.53
N PHE A 81 3.35 3.65 -2.04
CA PHE A 81 2.52 2.78 -1.22
C PHE A 81 3.28 1.51 -0.82
N ARG A 82 3.32 1.22 0.48
CA ARG A 82 3.87 -0.05 0.98
C ARG A 82 2.94 -1.21 0.60
N PRO A 83 3.32 -2.16 -0.28
CA PRO A 83 2.41 -3.24 -0.67
C PRO A 83 2.00 -4.15 0.47
N ALA A 84 2.82 -4.23 1.52
CA ALA A 84 2.58 -5.08 2.67
C ALA A 84 1.49 -4.54 3.62
N THR A 85 1.18 -3.24 3.59
CA THR A 85 0.15 -2.63 4.44
C THR A 85 -0.87 -1.79 3.67
N GLY A 86 -0.54 -1.28 2.48
CA GLY A 86 -1.34 -0.31 1.72
C GLY A 86 -1.22 1.14 2.21
N GLU A 87 -0.31 1.42 3.14
CA GLU A 87 -0.08 2.79 3.64
C GLU A 87 0.78 3.59 2.65
N LEU A 88 0.48 4.88 2.49
CA LEU A 88 1.27 5.81 1.68
C LEU A 88 2.44 6.36 2.51
N TYR A 89 3.67 6.06 2.10
CA TYR A 89 4.88 6.60 2.70
C TYR A 89 5.35 7.83 1.91
N ALA A 90 6.07 8.70 2.60
CA ALA A 90 6.79 9.81 1.99
C ALA A 90 8.18 9.94 2.59
N VAL A 91 9.15 10.38 1.80
CA VAL A 91 10.47 10.82 2.29
C VAL A 91 10.59 12.33 2.19
N SER A 92 11.24 12.96 3.18
CA SER A 92 11.51 14.40 3.18
C SER A 92 12.99 14.75 3.00
N ASN A 93 13.26 16.01 2.66
CA ASN A 93 14.61 16.58 2.59
C ASN A 93 15.35 16.60 3.94
N ALA A 94 14.67 16.33 5.05
CA ALA A 94 15.28 16.14 6.36
C ALA A 94 15.73 14.69 6.62
N SER A 95 15.72 13.81 5.61
CA SER A 95 16.02 12.38 5.74
C SER A 95 15.12 11.68 6.75
N LYS A 96 13.82 11.97 6.68
CA LYS A 96 12.78 11.32 7.50
C LYS A 96 11.73 10.68 6.63
N LEU A 97 11.20 9.56 7.11
CA LEU A 97 10.05 8.88 6.53
C LEU A 97 8.79 9.30 7.27
N TYR A 98 7.72 9.51 6.52
CA TYR A 98 6.38 9.81 7.00
C TYR A 98 5.39 8.81 6.44
N ILE A 99 4.29 8.61 7.15
CA ILE A 99 3.09 7.95 6.63
C ILE A 99 1.99 9.00 6.52
N ILE A 100 1.33 9.05 5.37
CA ILE A 100 0.30 10.02 5.04
C ILE A 100 -1.05 9.33 4.98
N ASN A 101 -2.02 9.84 5.75
CA ASN A 101 -3.40 9.43 5.60
C ASN A 101 -3.97 10.00 4.30
N THR A 102 -4.34 9.13 3.36
CA THR A 102 -4.79 9.52 2.02
C THR A 102 -6.16 10.20 1.98
N THR A 103 -6.94 10.12 3.07
CA THR A 103 -8.26 10.75 3.19
C THR A 103 -8.16 12.14 3.81
N THR A 104 -7.33 12.32 4.83
CA THR A 104 -7.24 13.59 5.60
C THR A 104 -6.00 14.41 5.29
N ALA A 105 -5.03 13.85 4.56
CA ALA A 105 -3.69 14.41 4.36
C ALA A 105 -2.94 14.73 5.67
N SER A 106 -3.32 14.11 6.80
CA SER A 106 -2.50 14.16 8.01
C SER A 106 -1.31 13.23 7.88
N SER A 107 -0.11 13.73 8.15
CA SER A 107 1.10 12.91 8.20
C SER A 107 1.53 12.60 9.63
N ARG A 108 2.37 11.59 9.77
CA ARG A 108 3.11 11.26 11.00
C ARG A 108 4.50 10.76 10.65
N PRO A 109 5.53 11.07 11.44
CA PRO A 109 6.86 10.50 11.22
C PRO A 109 6.86 9.01 11.57
N VAL A 110 7.57 8.19 10.77
CA VAL A 110 7.91 6.81 11.11
C VAL A 110 8.92 6.79 12.27
N SER A 111 9.85 7.73 12.25
CA SER A 111 10.81 7.98 13.32
C SER A 111 11.04 9.48 13.49
N THR A 112 11.21 9.93 14.73
CA THR A 112 11.60 11.32 15.02
C THR A 112 13.05 11.61 14.67
N THR A 113 13.87 10.56 14.53
CA THR A 113 15.29 10.63 14.18
C THR A 113 15.45 10.46 12.67
N ALA A 114 16.21 11.36 12.05
CA ALA A 114 16.58 11.24 10.65
C ALA A 114 17.45 10.00 10.41
N PHE A 115 17.26 9.31 9.30
CA PHE A 115 18.16 8.22 8.92
C PHE A 115 19.54 8.75 8.50
N SER A 116 20.53 7.88 8.58
CA SER A 116 21.92 8.16 8.20
C SER A 116 22.43 7.04 7.27
N PRO A 117 23.18 7.34 6.19
CA PRO A 117 23.60 8.68 5.77
C PRO A 117 22.42 9.55 5.31
N ALA A 118 22.55 10.86 5.46
CA ALA A 118 21.53 11.80 4.99
C ALA A 118 21.41 11.74 3.46
N ILE A 119 20.24 12.14 2.95
CA ILE A 119 19.97 12.26 1.51
C ILE A 119 21.02 13.17 0.87
N SER A 120 21.65 12.68 -0.20
CA SER A 120 22.56 13.48 -1.03
C SER A 120 21.86 13.97 -2.29
N GLY A 121 22.17 15.20 -2.70
CA GLY A 121 21.56 15.81 -3.89
C GLY A 121 20.25 16.54 -3.62
N THR A 122 19.56 16.90 -4.70
CA THR A 122 18.35 17.72 -4.67
C THR A 122 17.09 16.93 -4.98
N ILE A 123 17.25 15.71 -5.51
CA ILE A 123 16.15 14.80 -5.89
C ILE A 123 16.42 13.45 -5.24
N ALA A 124 15.39 12.90 -4.61
CA ALA A 124 15.38 11.55 -4.06
C ALA A 124 14.05 10.91 -4.40
N SER A 125 14.10 9.68 -4.91
CA SER A 125 12.94 8.87 -5.23
C SER A 125 12.96 7.62 -4.36
N ILE A 126 11.81 7.26 -3.79
CA ILE A 126 11.61 6.05 -3.03
C ILE A 126 10.64 5.12 -3.75
N ASP A 127 10.85 3.82 -3.58
CA ASP A 127 9.89 2.81 -3.99
C ASP A 127 10.04 1.55 -3.13
N PHE A 128 8.97 0.80 -2.90
CA PHE A 128 8.97 -0.39 -2.08
C PHE A 128 9.36 -1.62 -2.89
N ASN A 129 10.43 -2.29 -2.46
CA ASN A 129 10.72 -3.62 -2.96
C ASN A 129 9.70 -4.63 -2.37
N PRO A 130 8.78 -5.19 -3.18
CA PRO A 130 7.69 -6.03 -2.67
C PRO A 130 8.14 -7.43 -2.24
N THR A 131 9.36 -7.84 -2.62
CA THR A 131 9.87 -9.20 -2.32
C THR A 131 10.47 -9.29 -0.91
N VAL A 132 11.07 -8.20 -0.43
CA VAL A 132 11.76 -8.12 0.86
C VAL A 132 11.17 -7.08 1.81
N ASP A 133 10.15 -6.35 1.37
CA ASP A 133 9.45 -5.32 2.14
C ASP A 133 10.42 -4.27 2.70
N ARG A 134 11.14 -3.61 1.79
CA ARG A 134 12.11 -2.55 2.09
C ARG A 134 11.92 -1.38 1.15
N ILE A 135 12.15 -0.18 1.66
CA ILE A 135 12.12 1.04 0.86
C ILE A 135 13.47 1.17 0.18
N ARG A 136 13.50 1.18 -1.14
CA ARG A 136 14.63 1.64 -1.94
C ARG A 136 14.61 3.17 -1.94
N LEU A 137 15.76 3.80 -1.75
CA LEU A 137 15.94 5.24 -1.96
C LEU A 137 17.08 5.44 -2.93
N VAL A 138 16.81 6.15 -4.02
CA VAL A 138 17.79 6.53 -5.04
C VAL A 138 17.80 8.04 -5.19
N THR A 139 18.99 8.65 -5.33
CA THR A 139 19.10 10.09 -5.56
C THR A 139 19.72 10.42 -6.91
N ASN A 140 19.51 11.65 -7.36
CA ASN A 140 20.13 12.16 -8.59
C ASN A 140 21.67 12.29 -8.51
N THR A 141 22.27 12.01 -7.34
CA THR A 141 23.72 11.96 -7.15
C THR A 141 24.26 10.53 -7.07
N GLY A 142 23.40 9.53 -7.32
CA GLY A 142 23.75 8.12 -7.36
C GLY A 142 23.80 7.43 -6.00
N GLN A 143 23.34 8.08 -4.92
CA GLN A 143 23.15 7.40 -3.64
C GLN A 143 22.05 6.35 -3.77
N ASN A 144 22.30 5.17 -3.22
CA ASN A 144 21.41 4.00 -3.27
C ASN A 144 21.31 3.36 -1.88
N LEU A 145 20.17 3.51 -1.22
CA LEU A 145 19.93 3.03 0.15
C LEU A 145 18.76 2.06 0.19
N ARG A 146 18.76 1.19 1.20
CA ARG A 146 17.58 0.46 1.67
C ARG A 146 17.22 0.94 3.07
N LEU A 147 15.96 1.27 3.31
CA LEU A 147 15.43 1.70 4.60
C LEU A 147 14.39 0.69 5.11
N ASN A 148 14.29 0.55 6.43
CA ASN A 148 13.27 -0.27 7.08
C ASN A 148 11.98 0.55 7.27
N PRO A 149 10.83 0.11 6.74
CA PRO A 149 9.59 0.88 6.85
C PRO A 149 9.04 1.00 8.27
N GLU A 150 9.35 0.05 9.17
CA GLU A 150 8.75 0.00 10.52
C GLU A 150 9.44 0.91 11.54
N ASN A 151 10.67 1.33 11.28
CA ASN A 151 11.45 2.16 12.21
C ASN A 151 12.21 3.31 11.53
N GLY A 152 12.15 3.38 10.19
CA GLY A 152 12.75 4.43 9.40
C GLY A 152 14.28 4.43 9.38
N VAL A 153 14.96 3.41 9.89
CA VAL A 153 16.43 3.35 9.93
C VAL A 153 17.00 2.67 8.68
N LEU A 154 18.26 2.98 8.39
CA LEU A 154 19.02 2.35 7.31
C LEU A 154 19.07 0.83 7.51
N ALA A 155 18.66 0.08 6.49
CA ALA A 155 18.85 -1.36 6.39
C ALA A 155 20.18 -1.71 5.71
N ALA A 156 20.54 -1.00 4.64
CA ALA A 156 21.80 -1.18 3.93
C ALA A 156 22.14 0.04 3.05
N THR A 157 23.44 0.26 2.84
CA THR A 157 23.96 1.09 1.75
C THR A 157 24.38 0.17 0.61
N ASP A 158 23.80 0.37 -0.57
CA ASP A 158 24.08 -0.43 -1.76
C ASP A 158 25.10 0.27 -2.68
N GLY A 159 25.51 -0.42 -3.76
CA GLY A 159 26.41 0.14 -4.76
C GLY A 159 25.85 1.44 -5.35
N SER A 160 26.69 2.47 -5.42
CA SER A 160 26.30 3.76 -5.99
C SER A 160 26.04 3.65 -7.49
N ILE A 161 25.01 4.34 -7.96
CA ILE A 161 24.75 4.48 -9.40
C ILE A 161 25.83 5.38 -10.02
N ALA A 162 26.24 5.07 -11.25
CA ALA A 162 27.29 5.81 -11.95
C ALA A 162 26.96 7.32 -12.04
N ALA A 163 27.93 8.17 -11.70
CA ALA A 163 27.76 9.64 -11.66
C ALA A 163 27.51 10.29 -13.03
N THR A 164 27.63 9.54 -14.13
CA THR A 164 27.21 9.96 -15.48
C THR A 164 25.70 9.98 -15.65
N SER A 165 24.95 9.34 -14.75
CA SER A 165 23.49 9.30 -14.73
C SER A 165 22.94 10.20 -13.63
N SER A 166 21.75 10.74 -13.86
CA SER A 166 20.99 11.51 -12.88
C SER A 166 19.61 10.89 -12.74
N ILE A 167 19.47 9.92 -11.82
CA ILE A 167 18.20 9.23 -11.60
C ILE A 167 17.20 10.15 -10.88
N THR A 168 16.00 10.25 -11.43
CA THR A 168 14.98 11.19 -10.98
C THR A 168 13.60 10.57 -10.76
N GLY A 169 13.48 9.26 -10.97
CA GLY A 169 12.27 8.48 -10.71
C GLY A 169 12.66 7.01 -10.65
N VAL A 170 12.10 6.25 -9.73
CA VAL A 170 12.32 4.81 -9.60
C VAL A 170 11.00 4.11 -9.30
N ALA A 171 10.81 2.90 -9.83
CA ALA A 171 9.62 2.12 -9.53
C ALA A 171 9.89 0.60 -9.63
N TYR A 172 9.38 -0.18 -8.69
CA TYR A 172 9.41 -1.64 -8.76
C TYR A 172 8.20 -2.20 -9.49
N THR A 173 8.41 -3.32 -10.20
CA THR A 173 7.29 -4.16 -10.67
C THR A 173 6.77 -5.07 -9.56
N ASN A 174 5.56 -5.61 -9.77
CA ASN A 174 4.87 -6.52 -8.86
C ASN A 174 4.65 -5.91 -7.48
N SER A 175 4.21 -4.65 -7.41
CA SER A 175 3.91 -3.89 -6.17
C SER A 175 2.73 -4.47 -5.39
N LYS A 176 2.87 -5.75 -4.98
CA LYS A 176 1.92 -6.57 -4.23
C LYS A 176 2.67 -7.38 -3.18
N SER A 177 2.09 -7.50 -2.00
CA SER A 177 2.68 -8.31 -0.92
C SER A 177 2.80 -9.77 -1.35
N GLY A 178 3.89 -10.42 -0.94
CA GLY A 178 4.16 -11.82 -1.31
C GLY A 178 4.72 -12.02 -2.72
N ALA A 179 5.07 -10.96 -3.45
CA ALA A 179 5.76 -11.09 -4.73
C ALA A 179 7.04 -11.92 -4.60
N SER A 180 7.24 -12.87 -5.53
CA SER A 180 8.43 -13.71 -5.59
C SER A 180 9.56 -13.10 -6.44
N THR A 181 9.22 -12.18 -7.34
CA THR A 181 10.15 -11.46 -8.21
C THR A 181 9.75 -10.01 -8.32
N THR A 182 10.71 -9.15 -8.64
CA THR A 182 10.50 -7.73 -8.93
C THR A 182 11.66 -7.22 -9.78
N ILE A 183 11.42 -6.14 -10.53
CA ILE A 183 12.41 -5.43 -11.36
C ILE A 183 12.34 -3.96 -10.95
N LEU A 184 13.48 -3.38 -10.62
CA LEU A 184 13.60 -1.94 -10.36
C LEU A 184 13.88 -1.21 -11.68
N TYR A 185 13.02 -0.26 -12.01
CA TYR A 185 13.19 0.63 -13.14
C TYR A 185 13.63 2.02 -12.68
N ASP A 186 14.57 2.62 -13.40
CA ASP A 186 15.14 3.93 -13.11
C ASP A 186 14.93 4.86 -14.32
N ILE A 187 14.48 6.09 -14.07
CA ILE A 187 14.41 7.16 -15.08
C ILE A 187 15.62 8.08 -14.92
N ASP A 188 16.43 8.19 -15.97
CA ASP A 188 17.57 9.09 -16.03
C ASP A 188 17.22 10.35 -16.86
N VAL A 189 17.16 11.49 -16.18
CA VAL A 189 16.84 12.77 -16.84
C VAL A 189 17.95 13.24 -17.77
N THR A 190 19.21 12.86 -17.52
CA THR A 190 20.35 13.32 -18.34
C THR A 190 20.33 12.67 -19.72
N SER A 191 20.10 11.36 -19.78
CA SER A 191 20.04 10.63 -21.06
C SER A 191 18.63 10.59 -21.66
N GLY A 192 17.58 10.89 -20.89
CA GLY A 192 16.19 10.79 -21.34
C GLY A 192 15.77 9.34 -21.60
N LYS A 193 16.27 8.40 -20.79
CA LYS A 193 16.08 6.96 -20.97
C LYS A 193 15.52 6.29 -19.72
N LEU A 194 14.87 5.15 -19.96
CA LEU A 194 14.50 4.17 -18.96
C LEU A 194 15.61 3.12 -18.82
N PHE A 195 15.94 2.76 -17.59
CA PHE A 195 16.89 1.71 -17.25
C PHE A 195 16.23 0.68 -16.32
N LYS A 196 16.82 -0.51 -16.27
CA LYS A 196 16.66 -1.46 -15.16
C LYS A 196 17.87 -1.34 -14.26
N GLN A 197 17.68 -1.34 -12.94
CA GLN A 197 18.77 -1.50 -12.00
C GLN A 197 18.99 -3.00 -11.75
N ASP A 198 19.99 -3.59 -12.40
CA ASP A 198 20.20 -5.04 -12.41
C ASP A 198 21.69 -5.43 -12.28
N PRO A 199 22.11 -6.04 -11.15
CA PRO A 199 21.31 -6.23 -9.93
C PRO A 199 21.14 -4.90 -9.17
N PRO A 200 20.00 -4.67 -8.50
CA PRO A 200 19.70 -3.39 -7.87
C PRO A 200 20.69 -3.01 -6.76
N ASN A 201 21.16 -4.00 -6.00
CA ASN A 201 22.10 -3.75 -4.91
C ASN A 201 23.52 -3.36 -5.39
N ASN A 202 23.83 -3.53 -6.68
CA ASN A 202 25.09 -3.05 -7.25
C ASN A 202 24.99 -1.64 -7.84
N GLY A 203 23.78 -1.07 -7.94
CA GLY A 203 23.56 0.21 -8.63
C GLY A 203 23.85 0.17 -10.13
N THR A 204 23.91 -1.03 -10.73
CA THR A 204 24.23 -1.21 -12.15
C THR A 204 23.00 -0.92 -13.01
N LEU A 205 23.14 -0.04 -13.99
CA LEU A 205 22.06 0.31 -14.92
C LEU A 205 22.19 -0.48 -16.23
N VAL A 206 21.09 -1.10 -16.63
CA VAL A 206 20.93 -1.77 -17.92
C VAL A 206 19.88 -1.00 -18.73
N GLU A 207 20.28 -0.48 -19.89
CA GLU A 207 19.39 0.33 -20.74
C GLU A 207 18.18 -0.48 -21.20
N VAL A 208 16.99 0.14 -21.10
CA VAL A 208 15.75 -0.37 -21.70
C VAL A 208 15.50 0.36 -23.03
N GLY A 209 15.52 1.69 -23.01
CA GLY A 209 15.39 2.50 -24.21
C GLY A 209 15.05 3.95 -23.93
N SER A 210 14.89 4.73 -25.00
CA SER A 210 14.59 6.16 -24.92
C SER A 210 13.13 6.41 -24.51
N LEU A 211 12.94 7.38 -23.61
CA LEU A 211 11.61 7.90 -23.27
C LEU A 211 10.98 8.65 -24.45
N GLY A 212 11.79 9.15 -25.38
CA GLY A 212 11.32 9.96 -26.52
C GLY A 212 10.83 11.35 -26.14
N VAL A 213 11.05 11.77 -24.89
CA VAL A 213 10.69 13.09 -24.36
C VAL A 213 11.86 13.68 -23.58
N THR A 214 12.04 14.99 -23.69
CA THR A 214 13.00 15.75 -22.89
C THR A 214 12.24 16.52 -21.82
N PHE A 215 12.67 16.37 -20.58
CA PHE A 215 12.08 17.00 -19.40
C PHE A 215 13.20 17.48 -18.47
N SER A 216 12.83 18.20 -17.42
CA SER A 216 13.78 18.68 -16.42
C SER A 216 13.23 18.45 -15.01
N GLY A 217 14.14 18.36 -14.03
CA GLY A 217 13.78 18.11 -12.65
C GLY A 217 13.39 16.64 -12.38
N GLN A 218 12.56 16.45 -11.37
CA GLN A 218 12.12 15.13 -10.93
C GLN A 218 11.08 14.53 -11.89
N ALA A 219 11.14 13.22 -12.12
CA ALA A 219 10.12 12.46 -12.82
C ALA A 219 9.30 11.68 -11.78
N ALA A 220 8.03 12.01 -11.65
CA ALA A 220 7.11 11.29 -10.80
C ALA A 220 6.80 9.94 -11.45
N PHE A 221 7.30 8.82 -10.92
CA PHE A 221 7.26 7.54 -11.65
C PHE A 221 6.79 6.41 -10.75
N ASP A 222 5.79 5.66 -11.20
CA ASP A 222 5.30 4.48 -10.48
C ASP A 222 4.67 3.44 -11.44
N ILE A 223 4.63 2.19 -10.99
CA ILE A 223 4.11 1.02 -11.70
C ILE A 223 3.03 0.35 -10.84
N ASN A 224 1.85 0.11 -11.43
CA ASN A 224 0.76 -0.52 -10.70
C ASN A 224 1.05 -1.99 -10.33
N PRO A 225 0.32 -2.58 -9.36
CA PRO A 225 0.59 -3.94 -8.86
C PRO A 225 0.59 -5.06 -9.92
N GLU A 226 -0.14 -4.87 -11.03
CA GLU A 226 -0.26 -5.84 -12.13
C GLU A 226 0.72 -5.58 -13.29
N ASN A 227 1.56 -4.54 -13.19
CA ASN A 227 2.51 -4.09 -14.22
C ASN A 227 1.86 -3.71 -15.57
N THR A 228 0.56 -3.45 -15.58
CA THR A 228 -0.18 -3.07 -16.79
C THR A 228 -0.15 -1.57 -17.04
N VAL A 229 0.18 -0.78 -16.03
CA VAL A 229 0.23 0.69 -16.07
C VAL A 229 1.51 1.14 -15.39
N ALA A 230 2.37 1.82 -16.14
CA ALA A 230 3.49 2.59 -15.60
C ALA A 230 3.27 4.06 -15.99
N LEU A 231 3.26 4.94 -14.99
CA LEU A 231 2.96 6.36 -15.18
C LEU A 231 4.18 7.20 -14.86
N MET A 232 4.41 8.21 -15.71
CA MET A 232 5.43 9.22 -15.50
C MET A 232 4.79 10.61 -15.54
N GLY A 233 4.88 11.37 -14.46
CA GLY A 233 4.58 12.80 -14.41
C GLY A 233 5.87 13.60 -14.61
N ALA A 234 5.90 14.52 -15.57
CA ALA A 234 7.09 15.33 -15.83
C ALA A 234 6.77 16.71 -16.40
N THR A 235 7.64 17.68 -16.13
CA THR A 235 7.56 19.03 -16.72
C THR A 235 8.36 19.07 -18.02
N THR A 236 7.68 19.25 -19.15
CA THR A 236 8.27 19.43 -20.48
C THR A 236 8.04 20.86 -20.95
N GLY A 237 9.10 21.65 -21.06
CA GLY A 237 8.98 23.10 -21.29
C GLY A 237 8.25 23.76 -20.11
N THR A 238 7.08 24.35 -20.38
CA THR A 238 6.23 24.99 -19.36
C THR A 238 5.03 24.13 -18.94
N GLN A 239 4.83 22.96 -19.57
CA GLN A 239 3.67 22.11 -19.32
C GLN A 239 4.03 20.95 -18.39
N ASN A 240 3.12 20.63 -17.47
CA ASN A 240 3.21 19.44 -16.63
C ASN A 240 2.36 18.36 -17.30
N ASN A 241 2.97 17.26 -17.72
CA ASN A 241 2.30 16.21 -18.47
C ASN A 241 2.36 14.89 -17.72
N LEU A 242 1.35 14.05 -17.95
CA LEU A 242 1.32 12.67 -17.54
C LEU A 242 1.54 11.77 -18.76
N TYR A 243 2.39 10.77 -18.61
CA TYR A 243 2.74 9.82 -19.65
C TYR A 243 2.47 8.39 -19.19
N MET A 244 2.05 7.53 -20.12
CA MET A 244 2.26 6.08 -19.97
C MET A 244 3.65 5.72 -20.46
N VAL A 245 4.38 4.92 -19.69
CA VAL A 245 5.71 4.41 -20.05
C VAL A 245 5.61 2.94 -20.42
N ASP A 246 6.11 2.56 -21.60
CA ASP A 246 6.25 1.16 -21.98
C ASP A 246 7.51 0.57 -21.33
N LEU A 247 7.34 -0.38 -20.40
CA LEU A 247 8.44 -0.96 -19.61
C LEU A 247 9.40 -1.88 -20.42
N ASN A 248 9.08 -2.19 -21.68
CA ASN A 248 9.91 -3.04 -22.54
C ASN A 248 10.79 -2.21 -23.48
N SER A 249 10.28 -1.09 -23.97
CA SER A 249 10.93 -0.21 -24.94
C SER A 249 11.42 1.11 -24.35
N GLY A 250 10.93 1.47 -23.16
CA GLY A 250 11.17 2.76 -22.52
C GLY A 250 10.31 3.91 -23.06
N LYS A 251 9.51 3.71 -24.12
CA LYS A 251 8.80 4.82 -24.78
C LYS A 251 7.74 5.44 -23.87
N ALA A 252 7.79 6.77 -23.68
CA ALA A 252 6.76 7.54 -23.01
C ALA A 252 5.71 8.05 -24.01
N THR A 253 4.43 7.91 -23.67
CA THR A 253 3.28 8.36 -24.49
C THR A 253 2.45 9.33 -23.67
N ASN A 254 2.31 10.59 -24.12
CA ASN A 254 1.54 11.60 -23.40
C ASN A 254 0.05 11.21 -23.36
N ILE A 255 -0.54 11.19 -22.17
CA ILE A 255 -1.95 10.86 -21.93
C ILE A 255 -2.75 12.03 -21.31
N GLY A 256 -2.13 13.21 -21.21
CA GLY A 256 -2.78 14.45 -20.81
C GLY A 256 -1.90 15.36 -19.95
N THR A 257 -2.39 16.58 -19.74
CA THR A 257 -1.73 17.59 -18.91
C THR A 257 -2.19 17.48 -17.46
N LEU A 258 -1.26 17.58 -16.51
CA LEU A 258 -1.52 17.69 -15.08
C LEU A 258 -1.92 19.12 -14.71
N SER A 259 -2.85 19.25 -13.77
CA SER A 259 -3.33 20.56 -13.27
C SER A 259 -2.22 21.44 -12.66
N GLN A 260 -1.13 20.83 -12.19
CA GLN A 260 0.05 21.49 -11.62
C GLN A 260 1.25 20.54 -11.67
N LYS A 261 2.43 21.04 -11.29
CA LYS A 261 3.62 20.21 -11.13
C LYS A 261 3.42 19.22 -9.98
N VAL A 262 3.67 17.95 -10.27
CA VAL A 262 3.70 16.85 -9.30
C VAL A 262 5.17 16.47 -9.13
N ILE A 263 5.66 16.49 -7.89
CA ILE A 263 7.04 16.14 -7.54
C ILE A 263 7.23 14.63 -7.64
N ASP A 264 6.26 13.89 -7.13
CA ASP A 264 6.21 12.43 -7.25
C ASP A 264 4.77 11.92 -7.19
N LEU A 265 4.54 10.72 -7.71
CA LEU A 265 3.23 10.08 -7.79
C LEU A 265 3.29 8.64 -7.29
N ALA A 266 2.17 8.14 -6.77
CA ALA A 266 2.03 6.75 -6.35
C ALA A 266 0.63 6.21 -6.70
N ILE A 267 0.57 4.97 -7.14
CA ILE A 267 -0.60 4.20 -7.52
C ILE A 267 -0.94 3.28 -6.33
N PRO A 268 -2.18 3.32 -5.81
CA PRO A 268 -2.57 2.45 -4.69
C PRO A 268 -2.36 0.97 -5.00
N THR A 269 -1.88 0.22 -4.00
CA THR A 269 -1.72 -1.23 -4.10
C THR A 269 -3.05 -1.96 -3.93
N ASN A 270 -3.10 -3.24 -4.33
CA ASN A 270 -4.24 -4.11 -4.05
C ASN A 270 -4.42 -4.30 -2.54
N ALA A 271 -5.66 -4.58 -2.11
CA ALA A 271 -5.93 -4.93 -0.72
C ALA A 271 -5.12 -6.15 -0.30
N VAL A 272 -4.65 -6.15 0.95
CA VAL A 272 -3.87 -7.25 1.51
C VAL A 272 -4.40 -7.63 2.88
N ALA A 273 -4.45 -8.92 3.14
CA ALA A 273 -4.72 -9.52 4.42
C ALA A 273 -3.74 -10.67 4.69
N TYR A 274 -3.62 -10.99 5.97
CA TYR A 274 -2.72 -12.01 6.48
C TYR A 274 -3.52 -12.97 7.35
N ALA A 275 -3.17 -14.25 7.31
CA ALA A 275 -3.71 -15.24 8.22
C ALA A 275 -2.62 -16.22 8.69
N ILE A 276 -2.90 -16.92 9.78
CA ILE A 276 -2.11 -18.07 10.21
C ILE A 276 -2.93 -19.32 9.97
N ASP A 277 -2.40 -20.24 9.16
CA ASP A 277 -3.05 -21.53 8.92
C ASP A 277 -2.77 -22.55 10.04
N ASN A 278 -3.42 -23.72 9.95
CA ASN A 278 -3.19 -24.82 10.90
C ASN A 278 -1.78 -25.44 10.83
N ALA A 279 -1.04 -25.24 9.74
CA ALA A 279 0.35 -25.64 9.61
C ALA A 279 1.32 -24.62 10.25
N ASN A 280 0.79 -23.55 10.87
CA ASN A 280 1.55 -22.49 11.50
C ASN A 280 2.38 -21.65 10.51
N ALA A 281 1.90 -21.55 9.27
CA ALA A 281 2.50 -20.70 8.23
C ALA A 281 1.74 -19.38 8.11
N LEU A 282 2.47 -18.33 7.71
CA LEU A 282 1.90 -17.04 7.36
C LEU A 282 1.32 -17.14 5.94
N GLN A 283 0.05 -16.81 5.81
CA GLN A 283 -0.67 -16.74 4.54
C GLN A 283 -0.88 -15.27 4.18
N ILE A 284 -0.57 -14.88 2.94
CA ILE A 284 -0.72 -13.51 2.41
C ILE A 284 -1.66 -13.55 1.21
N PHE A 285 -2.71 -12.72 1.21
CA PHE A 285 -3.72 -12.75 0.14
C PHE A 285 -4.49 -11.43 0.02
N ASP A 286 -5.17 -11.23 -1.11
CA ASP A 286 -6.19 -10.18 -1.24
C ASP A 286 -7.50 -10.69 -0.64
N PRO A 287 -8.09 -10.03 0.37
CA PRO A 287 -9.34 -10.48 1.00
C PRO A 287 -10.54 -10.53 0.03
N ASN A 288 -10.47 -9.85 -1.12
CA ASN A 288 -11.49 -9.90 -2.17
C ASN A 288 -11.19 -10.96 -3.24
N ASN A 289 -9.98 -11.53 -3.27
CA ASN A 289 -9.60 -12.63 -4.14
C ASN A 289 -8.64 -13.60 -3.44
N PRO A 290 -9.14 -14.41 -2.47
CA PRO A 290 -8.27 -15.07 -1.51
C PRO A 290 -7.96 -16.53 -1.88
N ALA A 291 -8.27 -16.97 -3.10
CA ALA A 291 -8.24 -18.36 -3.52
C ALA A 291 -6.83 -18.97 -3.54
N THR A 292 -5.80 -18.16 -3.75
CA THR A 292 -4.40 -18.60 -3.88
C THR A 292 -3.49 -17.77 -2.97
N PRO A 293 -3.51 -18.00 -1.65
CA PRO A 293 -2.65 -17.28 -0.73
C PRO A 293 -1.17 -17.64 -0.97
N VAL A 294 -0.28 -16.66 -0.81
CA VAL A 294 1.16 -16.89 -0.73
C VAL A 294 1.49 -17.39 0.67
N THR A 295 2.10 -18.57 0.75
CA THR A 295 2.49 -19.18 2.02
C THR A 295 3.96 -18.91 2.33
N LYS A 296 4.26 -18.44 3.54
CA LYS A 296 5.62 -18.33 4.10
C LYS A 296 5.71 -19.13 5.41
N ALA A 297 6.70 -20.01 5.50
CA ALA A 297 6.98 -20.72 6.74
C ALA A 297 7.43 -19.72 7.83
N ILE A 298 6.88 -19.85 9.03
CA ILE A 298 7.32 -19.04 10.17
C ILE A 298 8.55 -19.69 10.80
N SER A 299 9.62 -18.91 10.94
CA SER A 299 10.87 -19.32 11.60
C SER A 299 11.14 -18.45 12.83
N GLY A 300 12.09 -18.84 13.70
CA GLY A 300 12.47 -18.03 14.88
C GLY A 300 11.60 -18.20 16.13
N LEU A 301 10.57 -19.05 16.08
CA LEU A 301 9.78 -19.44 17.27
C LEU A 301 10.54 -20.41 18.17
N GLN A 302 10.10 -20.54 19.42
CA GLN A 302 10.59 -21.60 20.31
C GLN A 302 10.17 -22.99 19.82
N ALA A 303 10.92 -24.02 20.22
CA ALA A 303 10.61 -25.39 19.83
C ALA A 303 9.19 -25.80 20.30
N GLY A 304 8.36 -26.25 19.35
CA GLY A 304 6.97 -26.67 19.60
C GLY A 304 5.97 -25.51 19.75
N GLU A 305 6.40 -24.26 19.59
CA GLU A 305 5.52 -23.11 19.68
C GLU A 305 4.74 -22.85 18.38
N GLY A 306 3.47 -22.50 18.53
CA GLY A 306 2.61 -22.07 17.44
C GLY A 306 2.02 -20.69 17.70
N ILE A 307 1.67 -19.97 16.64
CA ILE A 307 0.96 -18.69 16.70
C ILE A 307 -0.54 -18.91 16.93
N LEU A 308 -1.16 -18.06 17.73
CA LEU A 308 -2.57 -18.06 18.14
C LEU A 308 -3.35 -16.83 17.68
N GLY A 309 -2.67 -15.79 17.20
CA GLY A 309 -3.28 -14.54 16.79
C GLY A 309 -2.22 -13.61 16.19
N ILE A 310 -2.64 -12.73 15.29
CA ILE A 310 -1.78 -11.74 14.64
C ILE A 310 -2.55 -10.44 14.47
N ASP A 311 -1.85 -9.33 14.55
CA ASP A 311 -2.41 -8.02 14.20
C ASP A 311 -1.31 -7.00 13.88
N PHE A 312 -1.63 -6.01 13.05
CA PHE A 312 -0.75 -4.90 12.73
C PHE A 312 -0.80 -3.83 13.80
N ARG A 313 0.37 -3.38 14.25
CA ARG A 313 0.47 -2.19 15.10
C ARG A 313 0.21 -0.92 14.28
N PRO A 314 -0.86 -0.15 14.53
CA PRO A 314 -1.16 1.05 13.76
C PRO A 314 -0.06 2.10 13.77
N LEU A 315 0.75 2.15 14.85
CA LEU A 315 1.85 3.10 15.00
C LEU A 315 2.96 2.93 13.96
N ASN A 316 3.22 1.72 13.47
CA ASN A 316 4.39 1.50 12.61
C ASN A 316 4.21 0.43 11.53
N GLY A 317 3.01 -0.15 11.38
CA GLY A 317 2.74 -1.17 10.37
C GLY A 317 3.55 -2.45 10.56
N GLN A 318 4.07 -2.71 11.76
CA GLN A 318 4.73 -3.97 12.10
C GLN A 318 3.66 -5.01 12.45
N LEU A 319 3.76 -6.20 11.86
CA LEU A 319 2.92 -7.34 12.22
C LEU A 319 3.42 -7.95 13.54
N TYR A 320 2.52 -8.10 14.52
CA TYR A 320 2.77 -8.80 15.78
C TYR A 320 2.00 -10.12 15.80
N ALA A 321 2.47 -11.04 16.63
CA ALA A 321 1.89 -12.36 16.80
C ALA A 321 1.92 -12.81 18.26
N LEU A 322 0.88 -13.53 18.67
CA LEU A 322 0.78 -14.20 19.97
C LEU A 322 1.19 -15.66 19.85
N GLY A 323 2.21 -16.09 20.60
CA GLY A 323 2.62 -17.49 20.68
C GLY A 323 1.90 -18.25 21.79
N ASN A 324 1.62 -19.54 21.56
CA ASN A 324 0.96 -20.43 22.52
C ASN A 324 1.78 -20.73 23.78
N SER A 325 3.06 -20.32 23.80
CA SER A 325 3.92 -20.37 24.98
C SER A 325 3.86 -19.08 25.83
N SER A 326 2.86 -18.22 25.60
CA SER A 326 2.73 -16.89 26.23
C SER A 326 3.91 -15.98 25.89
N ARG A 327 4.28 -15.89 24.61
CA ARG A 327 5.27 -14.95 24.08
C ARG A 327 4.64 -14.05 23.02
N ILE A 328 5.20 -12.87 22.84
CA ILE A 328 4.84 -11.98 21.73
C ILE A 328 5.99 -11.98 20.73
N TYR A 329 5.66 -11.96 19.45
CA TYR A 329 6.62 -11.86 18.36
C TYR A 329 6.27 -10.71 17.45
N THR A 330 7.26 -10.14 16.77
CA THR A 330 7.07 -9.46 15.49
C THR A 330 7.36 -10.44 14.36
N ILE A 331 6.67 -10.29 13.23
CA ILE A 331 6.90 -11.12 12.03
C ILE A 331 7.39 -10.22 10.89
N ASN A 332 8.50 -10.59 10.27
CA ASN A 332 8.98 -9.96 9.05
C ASN A 332 8.13 -10.43 7.85
N LEU A 333 7.44 -9.50 7.19
CA LEU A 333 6.47 -9.80 6.12
C LEU A 333 7.14 -10.36 4.85
N GLY A 334 8.38 -9.96 4.57
CA GLY A 334 9.16 -10.46 3.44
C GLY A 334 9.64 -11.90 3.61
N THR A 335 10.00 -12.32 4.83
CA THR A 335 10.70 -13.60 5.08
C THR A 335 9.93 -14.61 5.92
N GLY A 336 8.93 -14.19 6.70
CA GLY A 336 8.26 -15.01 7.70
C GLY A 336 9.07 -15.22 8.99
N ALA A 337 10.23 -14.56 9.14
CA ALA A 337 11.03 -14.66 10.37
C ALA A 337 10.33 -13.96 11.54
N ALA A 338 10.10 -14.70 12.63
CA ALA A 338 9.58 -14.18 13.89
C ALA A 338 10.74 -13.74 14.80
N THR A 339 10.59 -12.59 15.45
CA THR A 339 11.52 -12.09 16.48
C THR A 339 10.75 -11.88 17.77
N GLN A 340 11.20 -12.49 18.87
CA GLN A 340 10.53 -12.34 20.15
C GLN A 340 10.60 -10.87 20.61
N VAL A 341 9.47 -10.36 21.09
CA VAL A 341 9.37 -9.07 21.76
C VAL A 341 9.68 -9.28 23.25
N GLY A 342 10.63 -8.53 23.78
CA GLY A 342 11.18 -8.78 25.11
C GLY A 342 11.99 -10.07 25.17
N THR A 343 12.26 -10.57 26.38
CA THR A 343 13.13 -11.74 26.61
C THR A 343 12.43 -12.90 27.32
N GLY A 344 11.22 -12.69 27.83
CA GLY A 344 10.49 -13.65 28.65
C GLY A 344 9.12 -14.02 28.11
N THR A 345 8.41 -14.83 28.89
CA THR A 345 6.97 -15.08 28.70
C THR A 345 6.15 -14.03 29.45
N LEU A 346 4.86 -13.94 29.15
CA LEU A 346 3.92 -13.14 29.91
C LEU A 346 3.93 -13.55 31.39
N SER A 347 3.91 -12.57 32.29
CA SER A 347 3.84 -12.80 33.74
C SER A 347 2.51 -13.43 34.17
N THR A 348 1.45 -13.18 33.39
CA THR A 348 0.16 -13.90 33.47
C THR A 348 0.06 -14.80 32.24
N PRO A 349 0.18 -16.13 32.41
CA PRO A 349 0.09 -17.07 31.28
C PRO A 349 -1.27 -17.00 30.58
N LEU A 350 -1.27 -17.35 29.29
CA LEU A 350 -2.50 -17.50 28.53
C LEU A 350 -3.38 -18.60 29.12
N ALA A 351 -4.68 -18.31 29.25
CA ALA A 351 -5.69 -19.25 29.72
C ALA A 351 -6.76 -19.43 28.64
N GLY A 352 -6.97 -20.68 28.21
CA GLY A 352 -7.91 -21.04 27.16
C GLY A 352 -7.25 -21.62 25.91
N THR A 353 -8.05 -21.77 24.87
CA THR A 353 -7.66 -22.41 23.59
C THR A 353 -7.95 -21.53 22.37
N GLU A 354 -8.76 -20.49 22.54
CA GLU A 354 -9.17 -19.56 21.50
C GLU A 354 -8.91 -18.14 21.99
N PHE A 355 -8.41 -17.28 21.12
CA PHE A 355 -7.88 -15.97 21.52
C PHE A 355 -8.20 -14.88 20.49
N GLY A 356 -8.73 -13.76 20.97
CA GLY A 356 -8.64 -12.50 20.25
C GLY A 356 -7.33 -11.80 20.57
N PHE A 357 -6.69 -11.23 19.55
CA PHE A 357 -5.41 -10.51 19.64
C PHE A 357 -5.47 -9.30 18.73
N ASP A 358 -5.48 -8.09 19.28
CA ASP A 358 -5.72 -6.88 18.48
C ASP A 358 -5.15 -5.61 19.12
N PHE A 359 -4.69 -4.65 18.33
CA PHE A 359 -4.13 -3.39 18.79
C PHE A 359 -5.21 -2.36 19.06
N ASN A 360 -5.19 -1.78 20.26
CA ASN A 360 -5.91 -0.54 20.52
C ASN A 360 -5.16 0.65 19.92
N PRO A 361 -5.69 1.32 18.87
CA PRO A 361 -4.98 2.40 18.17
C PRO A 361 -4.86 3.70 18.99
N THR A 362 -5.65 3.85 20.05
CA THR A 362 -5.69 5.09 20.86
C THR A 362 -4.65 5.12 21.97
N VAL A 363 -4.34 3.96 22.56
CA VAL A 363 -3.39 3.84 23.70
C VAL A 363 -2.17 2.99 23.38
N ASP A 364 -2.07 2.47 22.15
CA ASP A 364 -0.94 1.67 21.66
C ASP A 364 -0.64 0.49 22.59
N ARG A 365 -1.66 -0.35 22.80
CA ARG A 365 -1.60 -1.57 23.60
C ARG A 365 -2.26 -2.70 22.85
N ILE A 366 -1.75 -3.91 23.06
CA ILE A 366 -2.35 -5.13 22.52
C ILE A 366 -3.40 -5.62 23.52
N ARG A 367 -4.60 -5.91 23.03
CA ARG A 367 -5.66 -6.60 23.76
C ARG A 367 -5.54 -8.10 23.49
N VAL A 368 -5.58 -8.89 24.55
CA VAL A 368 -5.75 -10.35 24.45
C VAL A 368 -6.98 -10.77 25.25
N VAL A 369 -7.92 -11.44 24.58
CA VAL A 369 -9.12 -12.02 25.20
C VAL A 369 -9.20 -13.50 24.87
N SER A 370 -9.89 -14.30 25.69
CA SER A 370 -9.99 -15.75 25.45
C SER A 370 -11.36 -16.36 25.76
N ASN A 371 -11.54 -17.59 25.31
CA ASN A 371 -12.73 -18.40 25.57
C ASN A 371 -12.92 -18.82 27.04
N THR A 372 -11.96 -18.50 27.91
CA THR A 372 -12.09 -18.69 29.37
C THR A 372 -12.44 -17.40 30.11
N GLY A 373 -12.64 -16.31 29.37
CA GLY A 373 -12.93 -14.99 29.91
C GLY A 373 -11.69 -14.21 30.37
N GLN A 374 -10.47 -14.66 30.02
CA GLN A 374 -9.25 -13.88 30.24
C GLN A 374 -9.31 -12.58 29.44
N ASN A 375 -8.79 -11.50 30.03
CA ASN A 375 -8.73 -10.19 29.41
C ASN A 375 -7.44 -9.48 29.83
N LEU A 376 -6.46 -9.38 28.92
CA LEU A 376 -5.14 -8.81 29.17
C LEU A 376 -4.90 -7.59 28.29
N ARG A 377 -4.10 -6.65 28.81
CA ARG A 377 -3.40 -5.64 28.01
C ARG A 377 -1.92 -5.93 28.03
N LEU A 378 -1.29 -6.00 26.86
CA LEU A 378 0.14 -6.21 26.70
C LEU A 378 0.83 -4.95 26.16
N ASN A 379 2.08 -4.77 26.53
CA ASN A 379 2.93 -3.70 26.04
C ASN A 379 3.71 -4.16 24.79
N PRO A 380 3.47 -3.55 23.60
CA PRO A 380 4.15 -3.96 22.37
C PRO A 380 5.65 -3.64 22.35
N ILE A 381 6.14 -2.78 23.27
CA ILE A 381 7.55 -2.36 23.29
C ILE A 381 8.45 -3.41 23.94
N ASP A 382 8.01 -3.99 25.05
CA ASP A 382 8.83 -4.89 25.89
C ASP A 382 8.22 -6.28 26.09
N GLY A 383 7.01 -6.52 25.56
CA GLY A 383 6.33 -7.81 25.66
C GLY A 383 5.72 -8.11 27.02
N SER A 384 5.68 -7.14 27.94
CA SER A 384 5.14 -7.32 29.30
C SER A 384 3.61 -7.27 29.35
N VAL A 385 3.02 -7.87 30.38
CA VAL A 385 1.61 -7.67 30.74
C VAL A 385 1.47 -6.30 31.38
N ALA A 386 0.87 -5.36 30.66
CA ALA A 386 0.59 -4.01 31.15
C ALA A 386 -0.55 -3.98 32.18
N ALA A 387 -1.57 -4.85 32.00
CA ALA A 387 -2.65 -5.04 32.96
C ALA A 387 -3.33 -6.41 32.78
N VAL A 388 -3.79 -6.96 33.90
CA VAL A 388 -4.83 -8.00 33.93
C VAL A 388 -6.14 -7.27 34.20
N ASP A 389 -7.00 -7.18 33.19
CA ASP A 389 -8.24 -6.43 33.25
C ASP A 389 -9.40 -7.28 33.80
N GLY A 390 -10.57 -6.67 33.98
CA GLY A 390 -11.78 -7.38 34.41
C GLY A 390 -12.11 -8.52 33.45
N ALA A 391 -12.40 -9.70 34.02
CA ALA A 391 -12.77 -10.89 33.26
C ALA A 391 -14.01 -10.62 32.38
N ILE A 392 -14.06 -11.28 31.22
CA ILE A 392 -15.17 -11.11 30.28
C ILE A 392 -16.49 -11.50 30.97
N ASN A 393 -17.52 -10.65 30.85
CA ASN A 393 -18.82 -10.82 31.49
C ASN A 393 -19.97 -10.38 30.57
N PRO A 394 -21.17 -10.99 30.67
CA PRO A 394 -21.55 -12.04 31.63
C PRO A 394 -20.88 -13.39 31.38
N THR A 395 -20.79 -14.23 32.41
CA THR A 395 -20.27 -15.61 32.30
C THR A 395 -21.42 -16.61 32.10
N PRO A 396 -21.24 -17.71 31.34
CA PRO A 396 -20.03 -18.04 30.57
C PRO A 396 -19.93 -17.19 29.30
N ALA A 397 -18.71 -16.73 28.98
CA ALA A 397 -18.39 -16.09 27.71
C ALA A 397 -17.27 -16.90 27.03
N SER A 398 -17.41 -17.14 25.73
CA SER A 398 -16.48 -17.91 24.91
C SER A 398 -15.94 -17.07 23.75
N VAL A 399 -15.29 -15.95 24.10
CA VAL A 399 -14.74 -15.02 23.10
C VAL A 399 -13.57 -15.67 22.37
N SER A 400 -13.64 -15.68 21.04
CA SER A 400 -12.68 -16.36 20.17
C SER A 400 -11.86 -15.40 19.29
N SER A 401 -12.35 -14.17 19.07
CA SER A 401 -11.64 -13.13 18.32
C SER A 401 -12.07 -11.73 18.75
N ALA A 402 -11.25 -10.74 18.42
CA ALA A 402 -11.42 -9.35 18.81
C ALA A 402 -10.87 -8.42 17.73
N ALA A 403 -11.51 -7.26 17.52
CA ALA A 403 -11.02 -6.21 16.62
C ALA A 403 -11.43 -4.82 17.10
N TYR A 404 -10.48 -3.89 17.11
CA TYR A 404 -10.71 -2.48 17.33
C TYR A 404 -11.09 -1.77 16.01
N THR A 405 -11.80 -0.64 16.12
CA THR A 405 -12.04 0.26 14.99
C THR A 405 -10.99 1.37 14.91
N ASN A 406 -10.92 2.06 13.76
CA ASN A 406 -10.03 3.21 13.55
C ASN A 406 -8.54 2.82 13.71
N ASN A 407 -8.13 1.71 13.09
CA ASN A 407 -6.79 1.13 13.20
C ASN A 407 -5.71 1.95 12.49
N PHE A 408 -5.63 3.25 12.75
CA PHE A 408 -4.60 4.16 12.26
C PHE A 408 -3.94 4.89 13.43
N ALA A 409 -2.66 5.20 13.29
CA ALA A 409 -1.94 5.96 14.30
C ALA A 409 -2.53 7.37 14.49
N GLY A 410 -2.70 7.77 15.74
CA GLY A 410 -3.31 9.06 16.08
C GLY A 410 -4.84 9.03 16.15
N ALA A 411 -5.47 7.86 16.05
CA ALA A 411 -6.88 7.70 16.34
C ALA A 411 -7.23 8.27 17.72
N THR A 412 -8.29 9.08 17.77
CA THR A 412 -8.78 9.71 19.02
C THR A 412 -9.92 8.93 19.65
N THR A 413 -10.54 8.02 18.90
CA THR A 413 -11.62 7.14 19.36
C THR A 413 -11.44 5.74 18.78
N THR A 414 -11.93 4.73 19.49
CA THR A 414 -11.96 3.35 19.02
C THR A 414 -13.05 2.57 19.80
N SER A 415 -13.59 1.52 19.17
CA SER A 415 -14.55 0.59 19.77
C SER A 415 -14.00 -0.82 19.65
N LEU A 416 -14.09 -1.62 20.72
CA LEU A 416 -13.67 -3.03 20.72
C LEU A 416 -14.85 -3.94 20.42
N PHE A 417 -14.81 -4.63 19.29
CA PHE A 417 -15.75 -5.68 18.99
C PHE A 417 -15.13 -7.05 19.23
N VAL A 418 -15.94 -8.00 19.68
CA VAL A 418 -15.53 -9.39 19.90
C VAL A 418 -16.57 -10.36 19.37
N ILE A 419 -16.13 -11.56 19.02
CA ILE A 419 -16.99 -12.65 18.55
C ILE A 419 -16.94 -13.81 19.54
N ASP A 420 -18.12 -14.27 19.94
CA ASP A 420 -18.31 -15.48 20.73
C ASP A 420 -18.74 -16.61 19.79
N ALA A 421 -17.84 -17.58 19.57
CA ALA A 421 -18.07 -18.71 18.67
C ALA A 421 -19.00 -19.78 19.28
N SER A 422 -19.28 -19.73 20.58
CA SER A 422 -20.22 -20.68 21.21
C SER A 422 -21.68 -20.27 21.02
N THR A 423 -21.91 -18.97 20.86
CA THR A 423 -23.25 -18.38 20.69
C THR A 423 -23.50 -17.80 19.30
N ASP A 424 -22.49 -17.82 18.42
CA ASP A 424 -22.53 -17.23 17.08
C ASP A 424 -22.99 -15.77 17.09
N LYS A 425 -22.42 -14.99 18.00
CA LYS A 425 -22.81 -13.58 18.23
C LYS A 425 -21.61 -12.65 18.24
N MET A 426 -21.88 -11.44 17.77
CA MET A 426 -21.00 -10.29 17.90
C MET A 426 -21.38 -9.47 19.12
N TYR A 427 -20.37 -8.99 19.84
CA TYR A 427 -20.53 -8.13 21.01
C TYR A 427 -19.65 -6.89 20.89
N LEU A 428 -20.11 -5.78 21.46
CA LEU A 428 -19.28 -4.63 21.79
C LEU A 428 -18.81 -4.79 23.22
N GLN A 429 -17.49 -4.84 23.43
CA GLN A 429 -16.91 -4.93 24.77
C GLN A 429 -16.71 -3.51 25.33
N ASN A 430 -17.60 -3.08 26.21
CA ASN A 430 -17.64 -1.70 26.70
C ASN A 430 -18.04 -1.61 28.19
N PRO A 431 -17.18 -1.04 29.06
CA PRO A 431 -15.79 -0.66 28.79
C PRO A 431 -14.88 -1.88 28.51
N PRO A 432 -13.89 -1.79 27.59
CA PRO A 432 -12.96 -2.89 27.31
C PRO A 432 -12.28 -3.45 28.56
N ASN A 433 -11.83 -2.58 29.47
CA ASN A 433 -11.10 -2.98 30.68
C ASN A 433 -12.00 -3.63 31.75
N ASN A 434 -13.32 -3.49 31.63
CA ASN A 434 -14.28 -4.13 32.53
C ASN A 434 -14.69 -5.53 32.03
N GLY A 435 -14.34 -5.89 30.79
CA GLY A 435 -14.76 -7.15 30.17
C GLY A 435 -16.25 -7.24 29.83
N THR A 436 -17.02 -6.17 30.02
CA THR A 436 -18.48 -6.18 29.85
C THR A 436 -18.86 -6.27 28.38
N LEU A 437 -19.60 -7.31 28.02
CA LEU A 437 -20.12 -7.55 26.69
C LEU A 437 -21.54 -6.98 26.56
N MET A 438 -21.73 -6.17 25.52
CA MET A 438 -23.04 -5.70 25.08
C MET A 438 -23.36 -6.36 23.74
N GLU A 439 -24.44 -7.14 23.69
CA GLU A 439 -24.81 -7.87 22.47
C GLU A 439 -25.12 -6.91 21.32
N ILE A 440 -24.53 -7.17 20.16
CA ILE A 440 -24.82 -6.47 18.90
C ILE A 440 -25.82 -7.28 18.07
N GLY A 441 -25.60 -8.59 17.97
CA GLY A 441 -26.54 -9.50 17.31
C GLY A 441 -25.87 -10.79 16.81
N SER A 442 -26.68 -11.65 16.20
CA SER A 442 -26.24 -12.93 15.67
C SER A 442 -25.47 -12.77 14.36
N LEU A 443 -24.45 -13.60 14.17
CA LEU A 443 -23.70 -13.73 12.92
C LEU A 443 -24.54 -14.33 11.77
N GLY A 444 -25.59 -15.10 12.10
CA GLY A 444 -26.41 -15.82 11.12
C GLY A 444 -25.74 -17.05 10.50
N ILE A 445 -24.56 -17.42 10.98
CA ILE A 445 -23.78 -18.59 10.58
C ILE A 445 -23.24 -19.27 11.84
N ASN A 446 -23.03 -20.59 11.79
CA ASN A 446 -22.44 -21.37 12.89
C ASN A 446 -20.94 -21.56 12.64
N ILE A 447 -20.10 -20.87 13.40
CA ILE A 447 -18.66 -20.84 13.20
C ILE A 447 -17.91 -21.76 14.17
N SER A 448 -16.76 -22.27 13.75
CA SER A 448 -15.80 -22.85 14.70
C SER A 448 -15.08 -21.80 15.54
N GLY A 449 -14.58 -22.20 16.70
CA GLY A 449 -13.71 -21.36 17.54
C GLY A 449 -12.35 -21.00 16.90
N ALA A 450 -11.88 -21.78 15.93
CA ALA A 450 -10.78 -21.38 15.06
C ALA A 450 -11.29 -20.38 14.00
N ASN A 451 -11.04 -19.10 14.22
CA ASN A 451 -11.43 -18.00 13.34
C ASN A 451 -10.45 -16.84 13.45
N GLY A 452 -10.71 -15.77 12.71
CA GLY A 452 -10.03 -14.50 12.85
C GLY A 452 -10.93 -13.35 12.41
N PHE A 453 -10.86 -12.23 13.12
CA PHE A 453 -11.73 -11.08 12.95
C PHE A 453 -10.88 -9.81 13.00
N ASP A 454 -11.04 -8.94 12.02
CA ASP A 454 -10.33 -7.66 11.97
C ASP A 454 -11.16 -6.60 11.23
N ILE A 455 -10.90 -5.32 11.50
CA ILE A 455 -11.58 -4.17 10.91
C ILE A 455 -10.55 -3.30 10.18
N GLY A 456 -10.74 -3.12 8.87
CA GLY A 456 -9.87 -2.29 8.05
C GLY A 456 -9.82 -0.85 8.55
N ALA A 457 -8.62 -0.26 8.61
CA ALA A 457 -8.40 1.07 9.16
C ALA A 457 -8.99 2.20 8.31
N LYS A 458 -8.99 2.06 6.98
CA LYS A 458 -9.48 3.10 6.05
C LYS A 458 -10.93 2.83 5.68
N SER A 459 -11.28 1.59 5.32
CA SER A 459 -12.66 1.24 4.93
C SER A 459 -13.60 1.11 6.12
N GLN A 460 -13.07 0.86 7.32
CA GLN A 460 -13.86 0.47 8.51
C GLN A 460 -14.71 -0.78 8.26
N LYS A 461 -14.33 -1.57 7.25
CA LYS A 461 -15.01 -2.80 6.88
C LYS A 461 -14.53 -3.91 7.79
N ALA A 462 -15.47 -4.55 8.49
CA ALA A 462 -15.19 -5.67 9.37
C ALA A 462 -15.18 -6.97 8.57
N TYR A 463 -14.10 -7.73 8.70
CA TYR A 463 -13.85 -9.00 8.03
C TYR A 463 -13.78 -10.12 9.07
N LEU A 464 -14.45 -11.24 8.79
CA LEU A 464 -14.36 -12.47 9.55
C LEU A 464 -13.91 -13.58 8.62
N ILE A 465 -12.85 -14.29 8.98
CA ILE A 465 -12.48 -15.56 8.36
C ILE A 465 -12.77 -16.69 9.34
N ALA A 466 -13.64 -17.62 8.95
CA ALA A 466 -14.11 -18.67 9.83
C ALA A 466 -14.45 -19.94 9.06
N SER A 467 -14.36 -21.08 9.75
CA SER A 467 -14.87 -22.35 9.23
C SER A 467 -16.33 -22.54 9.60
N VAL A 468 -17.16 -22.88 8.61
CA VAL A 468 -18.58 -23.21 8.75
C VAL A 468 -18.78 -24.61 8.15
N GLY A 469 -18.93 -25.60 9.02
CA GLY A 469 -18.87 -27.01 8.62
C GLY A 469 -17.46 -27.38 8.14
N ALA A 470 -17.34 -27.88 6.91
CA ALA A 470 -16.06 -28.28 6.31
C ALA A 470 -15.37 -27.17 5.50
N GLU A 471 -16.04 -26.03 5.28
CA GLU A 471 -15.56 -24.96 4.42
C GLU A 471 -15.03 -23.79 5.26
N THR A 472 -13.89 -23.23 4.88
CA THR A 472 -13.43 -21.93 5.40
C THR A 472 -13.82 -20.82 4.44
N LYS A 473 -14.37 -19.73 4.96
CA LYS A 473 -14.84 -18.60 4.15
C LYS A 473 -14.45 -17.27 4.79
N ILE A 474 -14.33 -16.25 3.95
CA ILE A 474 -14.24 -14.85 4.35
C ILE A 474 -15.64 -14.26 4.27
N TYR A 475 -16.00 -13.51 5.30
CA TYR A 475 -17.26 -12.81 5.46
C TYR A 475 -16.99 -11.33 5.72
N THR A 476 -17.94 -10.49 5.33
CA THR A 476 -18.07 -9.15 5.90
C THR A 476 -19.04 -9.19 7.06
N VAL A 477 -18.74 -8.50 8.16
CA VAL A 477 -19.61 -8.43 9.34
C VAL A 477 -20.19 -7.02 9.47
N ASN A 478 -21.50 -6.91 9.70
CA ASN A 478 -22.12 -5.62 9.98
C ASN A 478 -21.97 -5.30 11.48
N THR A 479 -21.14 -4.32 11.82
CA THR A 479 -20.86 -3.92 13.22
C THR A 479 -22.05 -3.30 13.96
N THR A 480 -23.18 -3.05 13.28
CA THR A 480 -24.40 -2.48 13.89
C THR A 480 -25.37 -3.56 14.35
N ASN A 481 -25.40 -4.72 13.69
CA ASN A 481 -26.38 -5.78 13.97
C ASN A 481 -25.80 -7.21 14.00
N GLY A 482 -24.50 -7.36 13.78
CA GLY A 482 -23.78 -8.64 13.83
C GLY A 482 -23.89 -9.51 12.58
N SER A 483 -24.81 -9.22 11.65
CA SER A 483 -25.06 -10.09 10.50
C SER A 483 -23.85 -10.22 9.58
N THR A 484 -23.64 -11.42 9.04
CA THR A 484 -22.56 -11.71 8.10
C THR A 484 -23.05 -11.80 6.65
N ALA A 485 -22.18 -11.44 5.71
CA ALA A 485 -22.36 -11.72 4.29
C ALA A 485 -21.10 -12.42 3.74
N SER A 486 -21.29 -13.56 3.08
CA SER A 486 -20.19 -14.34 2.49
C SER A 486 -19.52 -13.54 1.37
N LEU A 487 -18.20 -13.41 1.43
CA LEU A 487 -17.40 -12.74 0.42
C LEU A 487 -16.73 -13.74 -0.53
N ALA A 488 -16.02 -14.72 0.02
CA ALA A 488 -15.29 -15.72 -0.77
C ALA A 488 -14.99 -17.00 0.03
N THR A 489 -14.78 -18.12 -0.66
CA THR A 489 -14.19 -19.32 -0.06
C THR A 489 -12.69 -19.13 0.11
N TYR A 490 -12.14 -19.66 1.20
CA TYR A 490 -10.71 -19.64 1.51
C TYR A 490 -10.18 -21.07 1.64
N PRO A 491 -9.01 -21.40 1.06
CA PRO A 491 -8.58 -22.79 0.92
C PRO A 491 -8.11 -23.45 2.22
N ASN A 492 -7.74 -22.68 3.25
CA ASN A 492 -7.09 -23.21 4.45
C ASN A 492 -7.84 -22.82 5.72
N PRO A 493 -8.09 -23.72 6.69
CA PRO A 493 -8.51 -23.32 8.02
C PRO A 493 -7.46 -22.41 8.68
N VAL A 494 -7.91 -21.44 9.47
CA VAL A 494 -7.06 -20.42 10.08
C VAL A 494 -7.30 -20.26 11.58
N LYS A 495 -6.31 -19.68 12.26
CA LYS A 495 -6.33 -19.40 13.72
C LYS A 495 -5.85 -18.00 14.07
N GLY A 496 -5.78 -17.09 13.10
CA GLY A 496 -5.38 -15.70 13.27
C GLY A 496 -5.52 -14.97 11.94
N PHE A 497 -5.88 -13.68 11.96
CA PHE A 497 -6.20 -12.91 10.77
C PHE A 497 -6.04 -11.41 11.05
N THR A 498 -5.53 -10.67 10.07
CA THR A 498 -5.49 -9.20 10.08
C THR A 498 -5.46 -8.64 8.66
N VAL A 499 -5.94 -7.42 8.47
CA VAL A 499 -5.98 -6.68 7.21
C VAL A 499 -4.92 -5.58 7.23
N GLY A 500 -4.31 -5.30 6.07
CA GLY A 500 -3.35 -4.20 5.95
C GLY A 500 -3.96 -2.84 6.32
N LEU A 501 -3.19 -2.02 7.04
CA LEU A 501 -3.62 -0.72 7.59
C LEU A 501 -4.05 0.33 6.55
N GLY A 502 -3.79 0.11 5.26
CA GLY A 502 -4.17 1.00 4.17
C GLY A 502 -5.61 0.82 3.67
N PHE A 503 -6.30 -0.23 4.13
CA PHE A 503 -7.55 -0.72 3.53
C PHE A 503 -8.76 -0.58 4.44
#